data_AF-A0A946THP8-F1
#
_entry.id   AF-A0A946THP8-F1
#
_cell.length_a   1.000
_cell.length_b   1.000
_cell.length_c   1.000
_cell.angle_alpha   90.00
_cell.angle_beta   90.00
_cell.angle_gamma   90.00
#
_symmetry.space_group_name_H-M   'P 1'
#
loop_
_entity.id
_entity.type
_entity.pdbx_description
1 polymer ?
#
loop_
_entity_poly.entity_id
_entity_poly.type
_entity_poly.pdbx_seq_one_letter_code
_entity_poly.pdbx_strand_id
1 'polypeptide(L)'
;MTTNENQAGEVVEIRRAPKVLSFALTGAAIGLVLSFLLNLLIPDDSRSNENVLGLLLVALGSLGLGVGVMFAIIFDLVSSRRTKQAVASKEVQ
;
A
#
# COMPACT_ATOMS: atom_id res chain seq x y z
N MET A 1 -30.20 -26.93 -38.98
CA MET A 1 -28.74 -26.74 -39.07
C MET A 1 -28.34 -25.88 -37.87
N THR A 2 -27.98 -26.51 -36.75
CA THR A 2 -27.68 -25.83 -35.47
C THR A 2 -26.16 -25.69 -35.32
N THR A 3 -25.66 -24.46 -35.28
CA THR A 3 -24.24 -24.18 -35.05
C THR A 3 -23.91 -24.52 -33.59
N ASN A 4 -22.94 -25.42 -33.41
CA ASN A 4 -22.42 -25.80 -32.10
C ASN A 4 -21.52 -24.68 -31.57
N GLU A 5 -21.97 -24.02 -30.51
CA GLU A 5 -21.22 -23.00 -29.79
C GLU A 5 -20.24 -23.72 -28.86
N ASN A 6 -18.97 -23.76 -29.29
CA ASN A 6 -17.89 -24.37 -28.53
C ASN A 6 -17.63 -23.53 -27.27
N GLN A 7 -18.17 -23.97 -26.14
CA GLN A 7 -18.02 -23.39 -24.81
C GLN A 7 -16.58 -23.62 -24.30
N ALA A 8 -15.60 -22.92 -24.86
CA ALA A 8 -14.25 -22.84 -24.32
C ALA A 8 -14.30 -21.98 -23.05
N GLY A 9 -14.00 -22.58 -21.89
CA GLY A 9 -13.98 -21.88 -20.61
C GLY A 9 -13.14 -20.61 -20.66
N GLU A 10 -13.79 -19.46 -20.52
CA GLU A 10 -13.14 -18.15 -20.57
C GLU A 10 -12.34 -17.93 -19.27
N VAL A 11 -11.02 -17.96 -19.38
CA VAL A 11 -10.09 -17.67 -18.27
C VAL A 11 -10.10 -16.16 -18.05
N VAL A 12 -11.01 -15.68 -17.20
CA VAL A 12 -11.05 -14.27 -16.80
C VAL A 12 -10.00 -14.02 -15.72
N GLU A 13 -8.84 -13.51 -16.11
CA GLU A 13 -7.81 -13.06 -15.17
C GLU A 13 -8.23 -11.72 -14.53
N ILE A 14 -8.87 -11.80 -13.35
CA ILE A 14 -9.15 -10.61 -12.56
C ILE A 14 -7.83 -10.05 -12.02
N ARG A 15 -7.33 -9.00 -12.68
CA ARG A 15 -6.15 -8.25 -12.24
C ARG A 15 -6.51 -7.51 -10.94
N ARG A 16 -6.06 -8.02 -9.79
CA ARG A 16 -6.21 -7.27 -8.53
C ARG A 16 -5.31 -6.04 -8.60
N ALA A 17 -5.89 -4.85 -8.45
CA ALA A 17 -5.11 -3.62 -8.33
C ALA A 17 -4.23 -3.69 -7.07
N PRO A 18 -2.93 -3.34 -7.18
CA PRO A 18 -2.01 -3.39 -6.06
C PRO A 18 -2.41 -2.36 -4.99
N LYS A 19 -2.43 -2.78 -3.72
CA LYS A 19 -2.89 -1.97 -2.58
C LYS A 19 -1.84 -0.96 -2.10
N VAL A 20 -1.19 -0.25 -3.03
CA VAL A 20 -0.10 0.70 -2.74
C VAL A 20 -0.58 1.86 -1.87
N LEU A 21 -1.77 2.38 -2.17
CA LEU A 21 -2.33 3.53 -1.45
C LEU A 21 -2.52 3.25 0.04
N SER A 22 -3.02 2.07 0.40
CA SER A 22 -3.24 1.70 1.81
C SER A 22 -1.92 1.71 2.59
N PHE A 23 -0.87 1.09 2.05
CA PHE A 23 0.44 1.05 2.69
C PHE A 23 1.12 2.42 2.75
N ALA A 24 1.01 3.23 1.70
CA ALA A 24 1.52 4.59 1.67
C ALA A 24 0.87 5.45 2.77
N LEU A 25 -0.45 5.37 2.91
CA LEU A 25 -1.20 6.10 3.94
C LEU A 25 -0.86 5.61 5.35
N THR A 26 -0.71 4.30 5.56
CA THR A 26 -0.29 3.77 6.86
C THR A 26 1.11 4.26 7.23
N GLY A 27 2.06 4.22 6.29
CA GLY A 27 3.42 4.73 6.52
C GLY A 27 3.44 6.23 6.83
N ALA A 28 2.68 7.03 6.06
CA ALA A 28 2.53 8.46 6.31
C ALA A 28 1.92 8.73 7.70
N ALA A 29 0.85 8.01 8.07
CA ALA A 29 0.21 8.16 9.38
C ALA A 29 1.17 7.85 10.53
N ILE A 30 1.96 6.79 10.42
CA ILE A 30 3.02 6.47 11.39
C ILE A 30 4.03 7.62 11.47
N GLY A 31 4.50 8.11 10.32
CA GLY A 31 5.42 9.25 10.24
C GLY A 31 4.89 10.50 10.96
N LEU A 32 3.62 10.85 10.74
CA LEU A 32 2.96 11.98 11.41
C LEU A 32 2.89 11.77 12.92
N VAL A 33 2.48 10.58 13.39
CA VAL A 33 2.43 10.27 14.83
C VAL A 33 3.81 10.40 15.47
N LEU A 34 4.86 9.91 14.82
CA LEU A 34 6.23 10.09 15.27
C LEU A 34 6.65 11.56 15.31
N SER A 35 6.25 12.39 14.35
CA SER A 35 6.53 13.84 14.38
C SER A 35 5.94 14.49 15.63
N PHE A 36 4.70 14.16 15.99
CA PHE A 36 4.06 14.69 17.21
C PHE A 36 4.76 14.20 18.47
N LEU A 37 5.12 12.92 18.54
CA LEU A 37 5.86 12.36 19.67
C LEU A 37 7.21 13.07 19.85
N LEU A 38 8.00 13.20 18.77
CA LEU A 38 9.28 13.89 18.84
C LEU A 38 9.12 15.36 19.21
N ASN A 39 8.12 16.05 18.67
CA ASN A 39 7.86 17.44 19.02
C ASN A 39 7.52 17.62 20.51
N LEU A 40 6.80 16.67 21.12
CA LEU A 40 6.51 16.69 22.56
C LEU A 40 7.75 16.41 23.41
N LEU A 41 8.70 15.64 22.88
CA LEU A 41 9.96 15.30 23.55
C LEU A 41 11.01 16.42 23.43
N ILE A 42 10.84 17.38 22.52
CA ILE A 42 11.79 18.49 22.31
C ILE A 42 11.45 19.64 23.28
N PRO A 43 12.36 19.97 24.23
CA PRO A 43 12.20 21.12 25.13
C PRO A 43 12.12 22.44 24.37
N ASP A 44 11.31 23.37 24.85
CA ASP A 44 11.09 24.67 24.19
C ASP A 44 12.40 25.46 24.03
N ASP A 45 13.28 25.41 25.03
CA ASP A 45 14.60 26.07 25.06
C ASP A 45 15.55 25.61 23.93
N SER A 46 15.29 24.42 23.40
CA SER A 46 16.11 23.78 22.36
C SER A 46 15.52 23.92 20.95
N ARG A 47 14.36 24.58 20.80
CA ARG A 47 13.75 24.80 19.49
C ARG A 47 14.49 25.93 18.76
N SER A 48 15.42 25.51 17.91
CA SER A 48 16.20 26.40 17.04
C SER A 48 15.40 27.01 15.88
N ASN A 49 14.22 26.47 15.56
CA ASN A 49 13.35 26.95 14.50
C ASN A 49 11.98 27.32 15.06
N GLU A 50 11.36 28.37 14.50
CA GLU A 50 10.02 28.81 14.89
C GLU A 50 8.93 27.78 14.53
N ASN A 51 9.21 26.88 13.56
CA ASN A 51 8.28 25.85 13.10
C ASN A 51 8.88 24.43 13.05
N VAL A 52 9.49 23.99 14.16
CA VAL A 52 10.04 22.62 14.29
C VAL A 52 9.00 21.55 13.97
N LEU A 53 7.75 21.72 14.44
CA LEU A 53 6.67 20.77 14.17
C LEU A 53 6.41 20.61 12.65
N GLY A 54 6.28 21.72 11.92
CA GLY A 54 6.03 21.68 10.48
C GLY A 54 7.15 20.96 9.72
N LEU A 55 8.40 21.22 10.10
CA LEU A 55 9.56 20.52 9.53
C LEU A 55 9.53 19.02 9.85
N LEU A 56 9.22 18.64 11.09
CA LEU A 56 9.09 17.23 11.48
C LEU A 56 7.94 16.54 10.73
N LEU A 57 6.80 17.19 10.53
CA LEU A 57 5.67 16.65 9.80
C LEU A 57 6.01 16.40 8.33
N VAL A 58 6.67 17.35 7.67
CA VAL A 58 7.11 17.18 6.28
C VAL A 58 8.18 16.10 6.18
N ALA A 59 9.21 16.15 7.04
CA ALA A 59 10.32 15.21 7.00
C ALA A 59 9.88 13.77 7.28
N LEU A 60 9.22 13.52 8.42
CA LEU A 60 8.81 12.17 8.80
C LEU A 60 7.56 11.71 8.05
N GLY A 61 6.64 12.61 7.70
CA GLY A 61 5.47 12.28 6.91
C GLY A 61 5.84 11.81 5.49
N SER A 62 6.73 12.54 4.82
CA SER A 62 7.23 12.13 3.48
C SER A 62 8.09 10.87 3.56
N LEU A 63 8.94 10.74 4.57
CA LEU A 63 9.74 9.53 4.80
C LEU A 63 8.85 8.31 5.05
N GLY A 64 7.86 8.44 5.94
CA GLY A 64 6.89 7.40 6.24
C GLY A 64 6.08 6.99 5.01
N LEU A 65 5.65 7.95 4.19
CA LEU A 65 4.98 7.68 2.92
C LEU A 65 5.87 6.87 1.98
N GLY A 66 7.12 7.30 1.79
CA GLY A 66 8.10 6.62 0.94
C GLY A 66 8.36 5.18 1.40
N VAL A 67 8.57 4.97 2.70
CA VAL A 67 8.74 3.64 3.29
C VAL A 67 7.47 2.79 3.10
N GLY A 68 6.28 3.37 3.31
CA GLY A 68 5.01 2.68 3.08
C GLY A 68 4.87 2.20 1.64
N VAL A 69 5.14 3.05 0.65
CA VAL A 69 5.15 2.66 -0.77
C VAL A 69 6.17 1.56 -1.04
N MET A 70 7.37 1.69 -0.47
CA MET A 70 8.45 0.72 -0.65
C MET A 70 8.05 -0.67 -0.12
N PHE A 71 7.43 -0.73 1.07
CA PHE A 71 6.84 -1.97 1.58
C PHE A 71 5.71 -2.49 0.69
N ALA A 72 4.85 -1.62 0.18
CA ALA A 72 3.75 -2.03 -0.69
C ALA A 72 4.26 -2.75 -1.94
N ILE A 73 5.30 -2.20 -2.57
CA ILE A 73 5.93 -2.80 -3.75
C ILE A 73 6.57 -4.14 -3.41
N ILE A 74 7.29 -4.26 -2.28
CA ILE A 74 7.87 -5.54 -1.86
C ILE A 74 6.77 -6.59 -1.66
N PHE A 75 5.72 -6.25 -0.90
CA PHE A 75 4.63 -7.17 -0.61
C PHE A 75 3.87 -7.55 -1.88
N ASP A 76 3.66 -6.61 -2.80
CA ASP A 76 3.03 -6.87 -4.09
C ASP A 76 3.88 -7.83 -4.94
N LEU A 77 5.21 -7.61 -5.01
CA LEU A 77 6.15 -8.51 -5.70
C LEU A 77 6.14 -9.92 -5.12
N VAL A 78 6.13 -10.03 -3.78
CA VAL A 78 6.13 -11.33 -3.08
C VAL A 78 4.77 -12.02 -3.21
N SER A 79 3.68 -11.25 -3.14
CA SER A 79 2.31 -11.76 -3.23
C SER A 79 1.96 -12.21 -4.65
N SER A 80 2.42 -11.49 -5.68
CA SER A 80 2.27 -11.88 -7.08
C SER A 80 2.85 -13.27 -7.35
N ARG A 81 3.98 -13.61 -6.72
CA ARG A 81 4.59 -14.96 -6.79
C ARG A 81 3.75 -16.05 -6.08
N ARG A 82 2.81 -15.68 -5.21
CA ARG A 82 1.97 -16.61 -4.45
C ARG A 82 0.55 -16.77 -4.98
N THR A 83 0.18 -16.06 -6.04
CA THR A 83 -1.12 -16.27 -6.71
C THR A 83 -1.08 -17.62 -7.42
N LYS A 84 -1.32 -18.68 -6.64
CA LYS A 84 -1.74 -19.98 -7.14
C LYS A 84 -2.97 -19.74 -8.01
N GLN A 85 -2.85 -20.10 -9.27
CA GLN A 85 -3.89 -20.04 -10.28
C GLN A 85 -5.15 -20.74 -9.72
N ALA A 86 -6.17 -19.97 -9.37
CA ALA A 86 -7.47 -20.52 -9.03
C ALA A 86 -8.15 -20.91 -10.35
N VAL A 87 -7.99 -22.16 -10.76
CA VAL A 87 -8.73 -22.75 -11.87
C VAL A 87 -10.19 -22.84 -11.43
N ALA A 88 -11.03 -21.95 -11.96
CA ALA A 88 -12.47 -22.02 -11.75
C ALA A 88 -13.03 -23.17 -12.61
N SER A 89 -13.10 -24.37 -12.05
CA SER A 89 -13.97 -25.41 -12.60
C SER A 89 -15.40 -24.94 -12.44
N LYS A 90 -16.03 -24.53 -13.55
CA LYS A 90 -17.46 -24.28 -13.62
C LYS A 90 -18.16 -25.65 -13.62
N GLU A 91 -18.60 -26.14 -12.46
CA GLU A 91 -19.56 -27.24 -12.43
C GLU A 91 -20.94 -26.68 -12.81
N VAL A 92 -21.38 -26.99 -14.03
CA VAL A 92 -22.73 -26.70 -14.52
C VAL A 92 -23.62 -27.85 -14.06
N GLN A 93 -24.63 -27.54 -13.25
CA GLN A 93 -25.76 -28.42 -12.93
C GLN A 93 -27.00 -27.88 -13.65
#